data_AF-A0A1E5XQK3-F1
#
_entry.id   AF-A0A1E5XQK3-F1
#
_cell.length_a   1.000
_cell.length_b   1.000
_cell.length_c   1.000
_cell.angle_alpha   90.00
_cell.angle_beta   90.00
_cell.angle_gamma   90.00
#
_symmetry.space_group_name_H-M   'P 1'
#
loop_
_entity.id
_entity.type
_entity.pdbx_description
1 polymer ?
#
loop_
_entity_poly.entity_id
_entity_poly.type
_entity_poly.pdbx_seq_one_letter_code
_entity_poly.pdbx_strand_id
1 'polypeptide(L)'
;MNTTTAVAPRRRRRLELNASLVVGIALTIGFLVIAIVSFFWLPSNPNIPNIKNRMLPPGTVDHWLGTDGLGRDIIAQLMVGARTSILVGAGGATISLILGTIAGLVAAAYGKIADETISRGADIMLSIPGMVTALVLAATMGSGALTTIFALTAFFTPSFTRVIRSAAMSVLQEDFITSAKLYGRGKLFILARHVIPNIAGVMIVQFTLYFAAGILTEAGLSYLGVGVTRPSISWGMMLNEAQQTVGISSPLAMWPGLAIVIVVLGLNLLGDGLRDVLDPKLKRRS
;
A
#
# COMPACT_ATOMS: atom_id res chain seq x y z
N MET A 1 -29.76 51.84 24.68
CA MET A 1 -29.79 50.45 25.18
C MET A 1 -29.00 49.59 24.20
N ASN A 2 -27.77 49.23 24.55
CA ASN A 2 -26.90 48.37 23.74
C ASN A 2 -27.25 46.91 23.99
N THR A 3 -27.73 46.20 22.97
CA THR A 3 -27.83 44.73 22.99
C THR A 3 -26.53 44.14 22.46
N THR A 4 -25.63 43.77 23.36
CA THR A 4 -24.46 42.92 23.11
C THR A 4 -24.91 41.54 22.66
N THR A 5 -24.65 41.20 21.38
CA THR A 5 -24.74 39.84 20.87
C THR A 5 -23.58 39.02 21.41
N ALA A 6 -23.86 38.13 22.37
CA ALA A 6 -22.89 37.19 22.88
C ALA A 6 -22.47 36.21 21.78
N VAL A 7 -21.21 36.29 21.34
CA VAL A 7 -20.59 35.34 20.43
C VAL A 7 -20.41 34.02 21.19
N ALA A 8 -21.18 32.99 20.84
CA ALA A 8 -21.06 31.66 21.42
C ALA A 8 -19.63 31.10 21.22
N PRO A 9 -19.04 30.43 22.22
CA PRO A 9 -17.70 29.89 22.08
C PRO A 9 -17.68 28.77 21.03
N ARG A 10 -16.86 28.95 19.98
CA ARG A 10 -16.51 27.89 19.01
C ARG A 10 -15.99 26.68 19.78
N ARG A 11 -16.84 25.67 20.00
CA ARG A 11 -16.47 24.40 20.61
C ARG A 11 -15.45 23.73 19.68
N ARG A 12 -14.16 23.86 19.99
CA ARG A 12 -13.09 23.08 19.34
C ARG A 12 -13.37 21.62 19.63
N ARG A 13 -14.10 20.95 18.73
CA ARG A 13 -14.24 19.50 18.78
C ARG A 13 -12.85 18.94 18.51
N ARG A 14 -12.23 18.35 19.54
CA ARG A 14 -11.00 17.57 19.37
C ARG A 14 -11.27 16.57 18.25
N LEU A 15 -10.31 16.36 17.36
CA LEU A 15 -10.29 15.17 16.51
C LEU A 15 -10.34 13.98 17.45
N GLU A 16 -11.53 13.43 17.67
CA GLU A 16 -11.69 12.17 18.40
C GLU A 16 -11.10 11.12 17.47
N LEU A 17 -9.84 10.76 17.73
CA LEU A 17 -9.15 9.71 16.99
C LEU A 17 -9.97 8.43 17.17
N ASN A 18 -10.59 7.96 16.10
CA ASN A 18 -11.31 6.69 16.11
C ASN A 18 -10.36 5.56 16.54
N ALA A 19 -10.84 4.59 17.31
CA ALA A 19 -10.03 3.47 17.78
C ALA A 19 -9.33 2.74 16.62
N SER A 20 -10.00 2.60 15.47
CA SER A 20 -9.43 2.05 14.24
C SER A 20 -8.20 2.82 13.76
N LEU A 21 -8.21 4.16 13.81
CA LEU A 21 -7.06 4.98 13.43
C LEU A 21 -5.88 4.76 14.37
N VAL A 22 -6.13 4.72 15.68
CA VAL A 22 -5.05 4.52 16.68
C VAL A 22 -4.43 3.13 16.53
N VAL A 23 -5.25 2.08 16.42
CA VAL A 23 -4.77 0.71 16.22
C VAL A 23 -4.03 0.58 14.87
N GLY A 24 -4.59 1.15 13.80
CA GLY A 24 -3.97 1.15 12.48
C GLY A 24 -2.59 1.84 12.46
N ILE A 25 -2.48 3.01 13.12
CA ILE A 25 -1.20 3.71 13.30
C ILE A 25 -0.23 2.85 14.11
N ALA A 26 -0.66 2.29 15.25
CA ALA A 26 0.21 1.49 16.11
C ALA A 26 0.78 0.26 15.40
N LEU A 27 -0.05 -0.48 14.68
CA LEU A 27 0.37 -1.64 13.88
C LEU A 27 1.28 -1.23 12.73
N THR A 28 0.94 -0.15 12.02
CA THR A 28 1.73 0.36 10.90
C THR A 28 3.12 0.79 11.35
N ILE A 29 3.20 1.58 12.43
CA ILE A 29 4.47 2.01 13.01
C ILE A 29 5.26 0.81 13.53
N GLY A 30 4.59 -0.14 14.20
CA GLY A 30 5.23 -1.36 14.71
C GLY A 30 5.98 -2.13 13.63
N PHE A 31 5.35 -2.38 12.48
CA PHE A 31 6.04 -3.08 11.39
C PHE A 31 7.13 -2.22 10.73
N LEU A 32 6.93 -0.90 10.59
CA LEU A 32 7.96 0.00 10.06
C LEU A 32 9.20 0.00 10.96
N VAL A 33 9.01 -0.01 12.28
CA VAL A 33 10.09 -0.12 13.25
C VAL A 33 10.83 -1.45 13.09
N ILE A 34 10.13 -2.58 12.96
CA ILE A 34 10.77 -3.89 12.72
C ILE A 34 11.62 -3.86 11.44
N ALA A 35 11.10 -3.29 10.36
CA ALA A 35 11.83 -3.15 9.10
C ALA A 35 13.07 -2.24 9.26
N ILE A 36 12.95 -1.11 9.96
CA ILE A 36 14.08 -0.19 10.21
C ILE A 36 15.14 -0.85 11.08
N VAL A 37 14.75 -1.44 12.22
CA VAL A 37 15.64 -2.14 13.15
C VAL A 37 16.45 -3.20 12.41
N SER A 38 15.81 -3.89 11.48
CA SER A 38 16.48 -4.93 10.72
C SER A 38 17.70 -4.43 9.94
N PHE A 39 17.70 -3.18 9.43
CA PHE A 39 18.89 -2.63 8.75
C PHE A 39 20.12 -2.55 9.65
N PHE A 40 19.92 -2.37 10.96
CA PHE A 40 21.00 -2.19 11.93
C PHE A 40 21.30 -3.48 12.70
N TRP A 41 20.31 -4.35 12.89
CA TRP A 41 20.45 -5.55 13.71
C TRP A 41 19.62 -6.71 13.16
N LEU A 42 20.26 -7.88 13.06
CA LEU A 42 19.64 -9.15 12.73
C LEU A 42 20.18 -10.22 13.70
N PRO A 43 19.33 -11.15 14.21
CA PRO A 43 19.78 -12.24 15.07
C PRO A 43 20.85 -13.14 14.41
N SER A 44 20.69 -13.39 13.11
CA SER A 44 21.62 -14.17 12.29
C SER A 44 21.49 -13.77 10.82
N ASN A 45 22.41 -14.25 9.97
CA ASN A 45 22.33 -14.00 8.53
C ASN A 45 21.29 -14.94 7.89
N PRO A 46 20.15 -14.43 7.40
CA PRO A 46 19.07 -15.27 6.88
C PRO A 46 19.34 -15.84 5.47
N ASN A 47 20.48 -15.52 4.86
CA ASN A 47 20.88 -16.06 3.56
C ASN A 47 21.86 -17.23 3.66
N ILE A 48 22.45 -17.47 4.85
CA ILE A 48 23.45 -18.53 5.05
C ILE A 48 22.76 -19.74 5.69
N PRO A 49 22.68 -20.90 5.00
CA PRO A 49 22.17 -22.14 5.58
C PRO A 49 23.03 -22.65 6.74
N ASN A 50 22.40 -23.24 7.75
CA ASN A 50 23.08 -23.98 8.81
C ASN A 50 22.40 -25.33 9.03
N ILE A 51 22.89 -26.36 8.32
CA ILE A 51 22.26 -27.69 8.31
C ILE A 51 22.19 -28.32 9.71
N LYS A 52 23.14 -28.00 10.60
CA LYS A 52 23.14 -28.52 11.99
C LYS A 52 21.93 -28.06 12.78
N ASN A 53 21.41 -26.87 12.46
CA ASN A 53 20.30 -26.23 13.13
C ASN A 53 19.01 -26.33 12.30
N ARG A 54 18.87 -27.34 11.42
CA ARG A 54 17.69 -27.51 10.57
C ARG A 54 16.46 -27.92 11.39
N MET A 55 15.31 -27.29 11.12
CA MET A 55 14.00 -27.62 11.72
C MET A 55 13.98 -27.58 13.25
N LEU A 56 14.65 -26.60 13.85
CA LEU A 56 14.57 -26.38 15.29
C LEU A 56 13.17 -25.86 15.66
N PRO A 57 12.57 -26.38 16.74
CA PRO A 57 11.27 -25.90 17.20
C PRO A 57 11.36 -24.48 17.77
N PRO A 58 10.23 -23.75 17.81
CA PRO A 58 10.14 -22.49 18.55
C PRO A 58 10.58 -22.67 20.02
N GLY A 59 11.21 -21.64 20.59
CA GLY A 59 11.75 -21.65 21.96
C GLY A 59 13.17 -22.19 22.09
N THR A 60 13.83 -22.55 20.98
CA THR A 60 15.25 -22.93 21.00
C THR A 60 16.13 -21.71 21.31
N VAL A 61 17.19 -21.90 22.10
CA VAL A 61 18.16 -20.84 22.42
C VAL A 61 18.74 -20.28 21.11
N ASP A 62 18.83 -18.95 21.02
CA ASP A 62 19.20 -18.18 19.82
C ASP A 62 18.24 -18.26 18.61
N HIS A 63 17.20 -19.11 18.68
CA HIS A 63 16.22 -19.33 17.62
C HIS A 63 14.79 -19.36 18.19
N TRP A 64 14.29 -18.21 18.65
CA TRP A 64 13.03 -18.14 19.40
C TRP A 64 11.80 -18.56 18.59
N LEU A 65 11.75 -18.25 17.29
CA LEU A 65 10.69 -18.73 16.40
C LEU A 65 11.06 -20.03 15.66
N GLY A 66 12.19 -20.63 16.02
CA GLY A 66 12.75 -21.80 15.37
C GLY A 66 13.51 -21.46 14.08
N THR A 67 13.81 -22.51 13.32
CA THR A 67 14.55 -22.42 12.06
C THR A 67 13.83 -23.14 10.92
N ASP A 68 14.12 -22.72 9.70
CA ASP A 68 13.53 -23.32 8.51
C ASP A 68 14.21 -24.63 8.06
N GLY A 69 13.77 -25.16 6.92
CA GLY A 69 14.27 -26.41 6.34
C GLY A 69 15.76 -26.39 5.97
N LEU A 70 16.42 -25.24 6.02
CA LEU A 70 17.85 -25.09 5.79
C LEU A 70 18.59 -24.56 7.04
N GLY A 71 17.90 -24.51 8.19
CA GLY A 71 18.42 -24.08 9.48
C GLY A 71 18.65 -22.57 9.60
N ARG A 72 17.92 -21.78 8.82
CA ARG A 72 17.96 -20.32 8.87
C ARG A 72 16.92 -19.82 9.85
N ASP A 73 17.31 -18.82 10.64
CA ASP A 73 16.46 -18.26 11.69
C ASP A 73 15.21 -17.58 11.13
N ILE A 74 14.04 -17.91 11.69
CA ILE A 74 12.76 -17.38 11.22
C ILE A 74 12.59 -15.89 11.56
N ILE A 75 13.09 -15.41 12.72
CA ILE A 75 12.99 -13.99 13.08
C ILE A 75 13.79 -13.15 12.09
N ALA A 76 15.04 -13.53 11.81
CA ALA A 76 15.87 -12.86 10.84
C ALA A 76 15.22 -12.81 9.45
N GLN A 77 14.57 -13.92 9.03
CA GLN A 77 13.83 -13.97 7.77
C GLN A 77 12.59 -13.06 7.77
N LEU A 78 11.81 -13.01 8.85
CA LEU A 78 10.66 -12.12 8.97
C LEU A 78 11.07 -10.64 8.92
N MET A 79 12.17 -10.30 9.59
CA MET A 79 12.71 -8.94 9.65
C MET A 79 13.21 -8.47 8.28
N VAL A 80 13.97 -9.29 7.54
CA VAL A 80 14.38 -8.97 6.17
C VAL A 80 13.19 -8.99 5.21
N GLY A 81 12.28 -9.95 5.38
CA GLY A 81 11.05 -10.06 4.61
C GLY A 81 10.19 -8.81 4.69
N ALA A 82 10.11 -8.19 5.88
CA ALA A 82 9.42 -6.92 6.08
C ALA A 82 9.97 -5.83 5.14
N ARG A 83 11.29 -5.70 4.98
CA ARG A 83 11.88 -4.68 4.09
C ARG A 83 11.42 -4.87 2.65
N THR A 84 11.50 -6.10 2.16
CA THR A 84 11.17 -6.40 0.76
C THR A 84 9.68 -6.23 0.50
N SER A 85 8.82 -6.74 1.38
CA SER A 85 7.36 -6.61 1.22
C SER A 85 6.92 -5.14 1.30
N ILE A 86 7.55 -4.32 2.16
CA ILE A 86 7.32 -2.87 2.18
C ILE A 86 7.80 -2.21 0.88
N LEU A 87 9.02 -2.52 0.44
CA LEU A 87 9.61 -1.94 -0.77
C LEU A 87 8.75 -2.24 -2.00
N VAL A 88 8.29 -3.48 -2.14
CA VAL A 88 7.47 -3.89 -3.29
C VAL A 88 6.04 -3.33 -3.18
N GLY A 89 5.40 -3.47 -2.02
CA GLY A 89 4.03 -2.99 -1.81
C GLY A 89 3.92 -1.46 -1.92
N ALA A 90 4.78 -0.73 -1.21
CA ALA A 90 4.80 0.73 -1.25
C ALA A 90 5.33 1.25 -2.59
N GLY A 91 6.34 0.59 -3.18
CA GLY A 91 6.87 0.94 -4.49
C GLY A 91 5.82 0.87 -5.58
N GLY A 92 5.10 -0.25 -5.68
CA GLY A 92 3.99 -0.42 -6.61
C GLY A 92 2.87 0.60 -6.39
N ALA A 93 2.42 0.76 -5.13
CA ALA A 93 1.37 1.72 -4.80
C ALA A 93 1.77 3.17 -5.11
N THR A 94 3.03 3.56 -4.85
CA THR A 94 3.52 4.92 -5.10
C THR A 94 3.57 5.23 -6.59
N ILE A 95 4.16 4.34 -7.39
CA ILE A 95 4.27 4.55 -8.84
C ILE A 95 2.87 4.57 -9.47
N SER A 96 1.99 3.67 -9.07
CA SER A 96 0.59 3.68 -9.53
C SER A 96 -0.18 4.92 -9.10
N LEU A 97 0.03 5.43 -7.89
CA LEU A 97 -0.58 6.69 -7.46
C LEU A 97 -0.09 7.83 -8.36
N ILE A 98 1.21 7.93 -8.66
CA ILE A 98 1.75 8.99 -9.51
C ILE A 98 1.17 8.90 -10.92
N LEU A 99 1.29 7.73 -11.58
CA LEU A 99 0.81 7.53 -12.94
C LEU A 99 -0.71 7.67 -13.03
N GLY A 100 -1.43 7.08 -12.09
CA GLY A 100 -2.89 7.17 -12.01
C GLY A 100 -3.37 8.58 -11.69
N THR A 101 -2.62 9.35 -10.91
CA THR A 101 -2.95 10.77 -10.67
C THR A 101 -2.77 11.58 -11.93
N ILE A 102 -1.66 11.41 -12.65
CA ILE A 102 -1.42 12.11 -13.92
C ILE A 102 -2.54 11.77 -14.91
N ALA A 103 -2.80 10.49 -15.15
CA ALA A 103 -3.84 10.04 -16.07
C ALA A 103 -5.24 10.51 -15.64
N GLY A 104 -5.57 10.41 -14.35
CA GLY A 104 -6.88 10.81 -13.81
C GLY A 104 -7.14 12.30 -13.92
N LEU A 105 -6.12 13.14 -13.65
CA LEU A 105 -6.22 14.59 -13.80
C LEU A 105 -6.32 15.00 -15.28
N VAL A 106 -5.60 14.33 -16.18
CA VAL A 106 -5.69 14.57 -17.62
C VAL A 106 -7.10 14.23 -18.12
N ALA A 107 -7.62 13.06 -17.74
CA ALA A 107 -8.98 12.64 -18.08
C ALA A 107 -10.03 13.65 -17.58
N ALA A 108 -9.86 14.18 -16.36
CA ALA A 108 -10.81 15.14 -15.79
C ALA A 108 -10.74 16.55 -16.44
N ALA A 109 -9.59 17.00 -16.94
CA ALA A 109 -9.38 18.41 -17.32
C ALA A 109 -9.31 18.71 -18.82
N TYR A 110 -9.07 17.69 -19.66
CA TYR A 110 -8.80 17.87 -21.10
C TYR A 110 -9.97 17.50 -22.01
N GLY A 111 -11.15 17.20 -21.45
CA GLY A 111 -12.41 17.03 -22.18
C GLY A 111 -12.73 15.57 -22.54
N LYS A 112 -13.84 15.38 -23.26
CA LYS A 112 -14.45 14.05 -23.48
C LYS A 112 -13.54 13.05 -24.18
N ILE A 113 -12.70 13.48 -25.12
CA ILE A 113 -11.82 12.58 -25.88
C ILE A 113 -10.72 12.03 -24.96
N ALA A 114 -10.00 12.90 -24.24
CA ALA A 114 -8.96 12.47 -23.31
C ALA A 114 -9.53 11.55 -22.21
N ASP A 115 -10.70 11.92 -21.70
CA ASP A 115 -11.46 11.12 -20.74
C ASP A 115 -11.78 9.71 -21.28
N GLU A 116 -12.39 9.64 -22.46
CA GLU A 116 -12.79 8.39 -23.09
C GLU A 116 -11.59 7.51 -23.45
N THR A 117 -10.52 8.07 -24.02
CA THR A 117 -9.30 7.32 -24.36
C THR A 117 -8.64 6.73 -23.11
N ILE A 118 -8.48 7.52 -22.05
CA ILE A 118 -7.85 7.07 -20.81
C ILE A 118 -8.73 6.04 -20.10
N SER A 119 -10.04 6.28 -20.02
CA SER A 119 -10.99 5.36 -19.40
C SER A 119 -11.04 4.02 -20.14
N ARG A 120 -11.10 4.03 -21.48
CA ARG A 120 -11.03 2.79 -22.28
C ARG A 120 -9.71 2.05 -22.11
N GLY A 121 -8.58 2.76 -22.07
CA GLY A 121 -7.28 2.15 -21.79
C GLY A 121 -7.23 1.48 -20.41
N ALA A 122 -7.82 2.13 -19.41
CA ALA A 122 -7.96 1.57 -18.06
C ALA A 122 -8.86 0.32 -18.04
N ASP A 123 -9.98 0.34 -18.77
CA ASP A 123 -10.90 -0.81 -18.87
C ASP A 123 -10.23 -2.02 -19.53
N ILE A 124 -9.43 -1.81 -20.58
CA ILE A 124 -8.64 -2.87 -21.22
C ILE A 124 -7.64 -3.47 -20.23
N MET A 125 -6.91 -2.65 -19.49
CA MET A 125 -5.94 -3.15 -18.50
C MET A 125 -6.61 -3.95 -17.38
N LEU A 126 -7.78 -3.51 -16.91
CA LEU A 126 -8.54 -4.20 -15.86
C LEU A 126 -9.18 -5.51 -16.34
N SER A 127 -9.33 -5.70 -17.65
CA SER A 127 -9.82 -6.97 -18.22
C SER A 127 -8.80 -8.10 -18.10
N ILE A 128 -7.51 -7.78 -17.93
CA ILE A 128 -6.44 -8.75 -17.78
C ILE A 128 -6.28 -9.10 -16.29
N PRO A 129 -6.35 -10.38 -15.89
CA PRO A 129 -6.12 -10.77 -14.50
C PRO A 129 -4.71 -10.37 -14.03
N GLY A 130 -4.59 -9.73 -12.88
CA GLY A 130 -3.31 -9.21 -12.37
C GLY A 130 -2.22 -10.27 -12.21
N MET A 131 -2.59 -11.51 -11.83
CA MET A 131 -1.65 -12.63 -11.80
C MET A 131 -1.08 -12.97 -13.17
N VAL A 132 -1.90 -12.94 -14.23
CA VAL A 132 -1.45 -13.24 -15.59
C VAL A 132 -0.45 -12.19 -16.05
N THR A 133 -0.72 -10.90 -15.80
CA THR A 133 0.22 -9.81 -16.08
C THR A 133 1.55 -10.03 -15.37
N ALA A 134 1.53 -10.44 -14.11
CA ALA A 134 2.74 -10.73 -13.34
C ALA A 134 3.53 -11.91 -13.92
N LEU A 135 2.86 -13.00 -14.34
CA LEU A 135 3.50 -14.15 -14.98
C LEU A 135 4.21 -13.77 -16.28
N VAL A 136 3.57 -12.97 -17.13
CA VAL A 136 4.15 -12.52 -18.41
C VAL A 136 5.37 -11.63 -18.15
N LEU A 137 5.29 -10.72 -17.18
CA LEU A 137 6.44 -9.87 -16.82
C LEU A 137 7.57 -10.69 -16.19
N ALA A 138 7.27 -11.66 -15.34
CA ALA A 138 8.28 -12.54 -14.77
C ALA A 138 8.97 -13.40 -15.84
N ALA A 139 8.22 -13.89 -16.84
CA ALA A 139 8.77 -14.66 -17.95
C ALA A 139 9.67 -13.84 -18.90
N THR A 140 9.40 -12.54 -19.04
CA THR A 140 10.12 -11.66 -19.98
C THR A 140 11.27 -10.89 -19.33
N MET A 141 11.07 -10.41 -18.10
CA MET A 141 12.03 -9.58 -17.35
C MET A 141 12.75 -10.32 -16.22
N GLY A 142 12.36 -11.56 -15.94
CA GLY A 142 12.83 -12.35 -14.80
C GLY A 142 12.01 -12.14 -13.53
N SER A 143 12.10 -13.07 -12.58
CA SER A 143 11.42 -12.95 -11.28
C SER A 143 12.23 -12.06 -10.33
N GLY A 144 11.55 -11.25 -9.52
CA GLY A 144 12.20 -10.38 -8.54
C GLY A 144 11.32 -9.24 -8.04
N ALA A 145 11.88 -8.45 -7.13
CA ALA A 145 11.18 -7.30 -6.53
C ALA A 145 10.77 -6.25 -7.57
N LEU A 146 11.67 -5.90 -8.51
CA LEU A 146 11.40 -4.89 -9.54
C LEU A 146 10.29 -5.32 -10.51
N THR A 147 10.31 -6.56 -10.97
CA THR A 147 9.30 -7.07 -11.89
C THR A 147 7.94 -7.20 -11.21
N THR A 148 7.94 -7.55 -9.91
CA THR A 148 6.74 -7.48 -9.07
C THR A 148 6.21 -6.05 -8.94
N ILE A 149 7.09 -5.05 -8.73
CA ILE A 149 6.68 -3.63 -8.69
C ILE A 149 6.06 -3.19 -10.01
N PHE A 150 6.64 -3.56 -11.15
CA PHE A 150 6.06 -3.21 -12.46
C PHE A 150 4.72 -3.89 -12.70
N ALA A 151 4.56 -5.15 -12.28
CA ALA A 151 3.28 -5.87 -12.36
C ALA A 151 2.20 -5.19 -11.52
N LEU A 152 2.50 -4.87 -10.26
CA LEU A 152 1.61 -4.09 -9.39
C LEU A 152 1.29 -2.73 -9.99
N THR A 153 2.29 -2.08 -10.59
CA THR A 153 2.13 -0.76 -11.19
C THR A 153 1.11 -0.79 -12.32
N ALA A 154 1.27 -1.74 -13.24
CA ALA A 154 0.36 -1.92 -14.37
C ALA A 154 -1.07 -2.25 -13.90
N PHE A 155 -1.20 -3.06 -12.85
CA PHE A 155 -2.48 -3.52 -12.34
C PHE A 155 -3.24 -2.47 -11.52
N PHE A 156 -2.56 -1.67 -10.68
CA PHE A 156 -3.21 -0.68 -9.81
C PHE A 156 -3.45 0.68 -10.49
N THR A 157 -2.65 1.05 -11.49
CA THR A 157 -2.76 2.36 -12.17
C THR A 157 -4.16 2.65 -12.72
N PRO A 158 -4.86 1.71 -13.40
CA PRO A 158 -6.23 1.93 -13.88
C PRO A 158 -7.21 2.30 -12.77
N SER A 159 -7.12 1.63 -11.62
CA SER A 159 -8.01 1.88 -10.51
C SER A 159 -7.74 3.23 -9.84
N PHE A 160 -6.47 3.60 -9.63
CA PHE A 160 -6.10 4.95 -9.19
C PHE A 160 -6.62 6.01 -10.17
N THR A 161 -6.41 5.81 -11.48
CA THR A 161 -6.88 6.72 -12.54
C THR A 161 -8.37 7.02 -12.39
N ARG A 162 -9.20 5.98 -12.21
CA ARG A 162 -10.65 6.12 -12.07
C ARG A 162 -11.06 6.90 -10.82
N VAL A 163 -10.44 6.62 -9.68
CA VAL A 163 -10.75 7.28 -8.41
C VAL A 163 -10.31 8.75 -8.44
N ILE A 164 -9.09 9.03 -8.90
CA ILE A 164 -8.59 10.40 -9.02
C ILE A 164 -9.41 11.21 -10.01
N ARG A 165 -9.75 10.63 -11.16
CA ARG A 165 -10.63 11.28 -12.15
C ARG A 165 -11.96 11.70 -11.52
N SER A 166 -12.62 10.79 -10.81
CA SER A 166 -13.89 11.06 -10.14
C SER A 166 -13.78 12.22 -9.14
N ALA A 167 -12.77 12.17 -8.26
CA ALA A 167 -12.52 13.21 -7.27
C ALA A 167 -12.17 14.56 -7.91
N ALA A 168 -11.32 14.55 -8.94
CA ALA A 168 -10.90 15.74 -9.65
C ALA A 168 -12.05 16.42 -10.40
N MET A 169 -12.94 15.65 -11.04
CA MET A 169 -14.14 16.19 -11.69
C MET A 169 -15.05 16.90 -10.68
N SER A 170 -15.24 16.32 -9.48
CA SER A 170 -16.04 16.95 -8.43
C SER A 170 -15.46 18.31 -8.02
N VAL A 171 -14.14 18.43 -7.87
CA VAL A 171 -13.50 19.70 -7.50
C VAL A 171 -13.54 20.70 -8.66
N LEU A 172 -13.34 20.24 -9.89
CA LEU A 172 -13.35 21.11 -11.08
C LEU A 172 -14.69 21.79 -11.36
N GLN A 173 -15.79 21.29 -10.76
CA GLN A 173 -17.14 21.84 -10.85
C GLN A 173 -17.46 22.89 -9.77
N GLU A 174 -16.56 23.14 -8.82
CA GLU A 174 -16.77 24.13 -7.74
C GLU A 174 -16.60 25.59 -8.21
N ASP A 175 -17.35 26.52 -7.60
CA ASP A 175 -17.42 27.93 -8.02
C ASP A 175 -16.09 28.68 -7.96
N PHE A 176 -15.22 28.33 -7.01
CA PHE A 176 -13.90 28.95 -6.89
C PHE A 176 -12.97 28.56 -8.06
N ILE A 177 -13.19 27.40 -8.69
CA ILE A 177 -12.48 27.00 -9.90
C ILE A 177 -12.97 27.82 -11.09
N THR A 178 -14.29 28.02 -11.21
CA THR A 178 -14.86 28.89 -12.24
C THR A 178 -14.31 30.31 -12.12
N SER A 179 -14.25 30.84 -10.89
CA SER A 179 -13.64 32.14 -10.60
C SER A 179 -12.15 32.18 -11.03
N ALA A 180 -11.36 31.16 -10.69
CA ALA A 180 -9.95 31.09 -11.09
C ALA A 180 -9.76 31.07 -12.62
N LYS A 181 -10.66 30.40 -13.36
CA LYS A 181 -10.67 30.40 -14.83
C LYS A 181 -10.97 31.80 -15.40
N LEU A 182 -11.92 32.53 -14.80
CA LEU A 182 -12.26 33.91 -15.20
C LEU A 182 -11.08 34.88 -15.00
N TYR A 183 -10.25 34.63 -13.98
CA TYR A 183 -8.98 35.36 -13.78
C TYR A 183 -7.84 34.92 -14.72
N GLY A 184 -8.13 34.13 -15.77
CA GLY A 184 -7.14 33.74 -16.79
C GLY A 184 -6.12 32.70 -16.31
N ARG A 185 -6.38 31.98 -15.22
CA ARG A 185 -5.44 30.95 -14.73
C ARG A 185 -5.47 29.72 -15.64
N GLY A 186 -4.28 29.26 -16.06
CA GLY A 186 -4.13 28.08 -16.92
C GLY A 186 -4.52 26.77 -16.23
N LYS A 187 -4.87 25.75 -17.02
CA LYS A 187 -5.33 24.43 -16.52
C LYS A 187 -4.33 23.78 -15.56
N LEU A 188 -3.05 23.76 -15.91
CA LEU A 188 -2.02 23.13 -15.07
C LEU A 188 -1.89 23.82 -13.70
N PHE A 189 -1.99 25.16 -13.66
CA PHE A 189 -2.02 25.91 -12.42
C PHE A 189 -3.23 25.54 -11.56
N ILE A 190 -4.42 25.45 -12.18
CA ILE A 190 -5.65 25.04 -11.48
C ILE A 190 -5.50 23.63 -10.92
N LEU A 191 -4.99 22.68 -11.70
CA LEU A 191 -4.81 21.30 -11.25
C LEU A 191 -3.83 21.22 -10.07
N ALA A 192 -2.65 21.81 -10.20
CA ALA A 192 -1.61 21.72 -9.19
C ALA A 192 -1.94 22.51 -7.91
N ARG A 193 -2.50 23.71 -8.03
CA ARG A 193 -2.72 24.61 -6.89
C ARG A 193 -4.08 24.46 -6.24
N HIS A 194 -5.09 24.00 -6.99
CA HIS A 194 -6.46 23.90 -6.50
C HIS A 194 -6.96 22.46 -6.45
N VAL A 195 -6.79 21.65 -7.48
CA VAL A 195 -7.37 20.29 -7.50
C VAL A 195 -6.59 19.33 -6.60
N ILE A 196 -5.28 19.18 -6.81
CA ILE A 196 -4.45 18.22 -6.06
C ILE A 196 -4.58 18.43 -4.53
N PRO A 197 -4.46 19.65 -3.99
CA PRO A 197 -4.60 19.84 -2.54
C PRO A 197 -5.99 19.49 -2.01
N ASN A 198 -7.05 19.67 -2.81
CA ASN A 198 -8.41 19.33 -2.41
C ASN A 198 -8.70 17.81 -2.46
N ILE A 199 -8.03 17.07 -3.34
CA ILE A 199 -8.17 15.61 -3.44
C ILE A 199 -7.07 14.84 -2.70
N ALA A 200 -6.14 15.53 -2.05
CA ALA A 200 -5.01 14.91 -1.33
C ALA A 200 -5.49 13.87 -0.29
N GLY A 201 -6.62 14.14 0.38
CA GLY A 201 -7.20 13.17 1.31
C GLY A 201 -7.61 11.86 0.64
N VAL A 202 -8.21 11.93 -0.55
CA VAL A 202 -8.55 10.75 -1.37
C VAL A 202 -7.28 10.02 -1.80
N MET A 203 -6.24 10.75 -2.22
CA MET A 203 -4.96 10.16 -2.62
C MET A 203 -4.29 9.38 -1.49
N ILE A 204 -4.26 9.95 -0.28
CA ILE A 204 -3.65 9.34 0.90
C ILE A 204 -4.39 8.05 1.29
N VAL A 205 -5.72 8.09 1.36
CA VAL A 205 -6.54 6.91 1.68
C VAL A 205 -6.36 5.83 0.62
N GLN A 206 -6.34 6.21 -0.66
CA GLN A 206 -6.17 5.26 -1.75
C GLN A 206 -4.78 4.61 -1.73
N PHE A 207 -3.74 5.39 -1.39
CA PHE A 207 -2.39 4.88 -1.19
C PHE A 207 -2.33 3.81 -0.10
N THR A 208 -2.93 4.05 1.07
CA THR A 208 -2.90 3.08 2.17
C THR A 208 -3.59 1.77 1.81
N LEU A 209 -4.72 1.83 1.10
CA LEU A 209 -5.45 0.64 0.65
C LEU A 209 -4.65 -0.17 -0.39
N TYR A 210 -4.05 0.51 -1.37
CA TYR A 210 -3.23 -0.18 -2.38
C TYR A 210 -1.86 -0.61 -1.85
N PHE A 211 -1.33 0.03 -0.82
CA PHE A 211 -0.15 -0.46 -0.14
C PHE A 211 -0.45 -1.81 0.54
N ALA A 212 -1.56 -1.91 1.27
CA ALA A 212 -2.01 -3.18 1.86
C ALA A 212 -2.26 -4.25 0.79
N ALA A 213 -2.98 -3.90 -0.28
CA ALA A 213 -3.24 -4.79 -1.41
C ALA A 213 -1.94 -5.21 -2.12
N GLY A 214 -0.96 -4.31 -2.21
CA GLY A 214 0.35 -4.55 -2.81
C GLY A 214 1.16 -5.57 -2.02
N ILE A 215 1.17 -5.48 -0.68
CA ILE A 215 1.83 -6.49 0.19
C ILE A 215 1.16 -7.86 0.00
N LEU A 216 -0.18 -7.91 0.02
CA LEU A 216 -0.90 -9.17 -0.15
C LEU A 216 -0.67 -9.78 -1.54
N THR A 217 -0.65 -8.94 -2.58
CA THR A 217 -0.41 -9.38 -3.96
C THR A 217 1.03 -9.82 -4.17
N GLU A 218 2.02 -9.09 -3.64
CA GLU A 218 3.42 -9.51 -3.62
C GLU A 218 3.57 -10.87 -2.94
N ALA A 219 2.96 -11.03 -1.76
CA ALA A 219 3.01 -12.30 -1.05
C ALA A 219 2.40 -13.44 -1.87
N GLY A 220 1.28 -13.21 -2.55
CA GLY A 220 0.66 -14.18 -3.46
C GLY A 220 1.55 -14.54 -4.67
N LEU A 221 2.17 -13.54 -5.31
CA LEU A 221 3.06 -13.77 -6.45
C LEU A 221 4.34 -14.51 -6.05
N SER A 222 4.93 -14.15 -4.92
CA SER A 222 6.10 -14.83 -4.37
C SER A 222 5.75 -16.24 -3.87
N TYR A 223 4.54 -16.45 -3.34
CA TYR A 223 4.01 -17.77 -3.01
C TYR A 223 3.87 -18.67 -4.24
N LEU A 224 3.49 -18.11 -5.39
CA LEU A 224 3.41 -18.81 -6.67
C LEU A 224 4.78 -18.97 -7.38
N GLY A 225 5.86 -18.44 -6.80
CA GLY A 225 7.22 -18.59 -7.31
C GLY A 225 7.59 -17.63 -8.45
N VAL A 226 6.76 -16.63 -8.74
CA VAL A 226 7.01 -15.66 -9.83
C VAL A 226 7.36 -14.25 -9.34
N GLY A 227 7.18 -14.00 -8.04
CA GLY A 227 7.52 -12.75 -7.38
C GLY A 227 8.97 -12.68 -6.94
N VAL A 228 9.19 -12.34 -5.68
CA VAL A 228 10.52 -12.25 -5.06
C VAL A 228 11.12 -13.64 -4.90
N THR A 229 12.35 -13.78 -5.35
CA THR A 229 13.16 -15.01 -5.23
C THR A 229 14.50 -14.70 -4.58
N ARG A 230 15.22 -15.75 -4.17
CA ARG A 230 16.57 -15.63 -3.58
C ARG A 230 17.51 -14.91 -4.54
N PRO A 231 18.43 -14.06 -4.03
CA PRO A 231 18.85 -13.88 -2.63
C PRO A 231 17.99 -12.93 -1.80
N SER A 232 16.92 -12.34 -2.37
CA SER A 232 15.99 -11.51 -1.60
C SER A 232 15.03 -12.39 -0.81
N ILE A 233 14.54 -11.86 0.32
CA ILE A 233 13.59 -12.57 1.20
C ILE A 233 12.32 -11.73 1.28
N SER A 234 11.16 -12.37 1.09
CA SER A 234 9.84 -11.79 1.34
C SER A 234 8.95 -12.79 2.08
N TRP A 235 7.87 -12.31 2.69
CA TRP A 235 6.95 -13.20 3.42
C TRP A 235 6.23 -14.21 2.51
N GLY A 236 5.91 -13.82 1.27
CA GLY A 236 5.35 -14.75 0.30
C GLY A 236 6.33 -15.84 -0.11
N MET A 237 7.61 -15.50 -0.27
CA MET A 237 8.66 -16.49 -0.54
C MET A 237 8.84 -17.46 0.64
N MET A 238 8.78 -16.96 1.88
CA MET A 238 8.80 -17.83 3.07
C MET A 238 7.63 -18.83 3.08
N LEU A 239 6.43 -18.38 2.67
CA LEU A 239 5.27 -19.27 2.50
C LEU A 239 5.49 -20.30 1.38
N ASN A 240 6.11 -19.90 0.26
CA ASN A 240 6.46 -20.84 -0.82
C ASN A 240 7.39 -21.95 -0.32
N GLU A 241 8.46 -21.60 0.39
CA GLU A 241 9.42 -22.57 0.94
C GLU A 241 8.79 -23.47 2.01
N ALA A 242 7.86 -22.92 2.81
CA ALA A 242 7.14 -23.68 3.81
C ALA A 242 6.28 -24.80 3.19
N GLN A 243 5.83 -24.68 1.93
CA GLN A 243 5.04 -25.73 1.24
C GLN A 243 5.73 -27.10 1.27
N GLN A 244 7.05 -27.13 1.15
CA GLN A 244 7.84 -28.37 1.14
C GLN A 244 7.96 -29.03 2.52
N THR A 245 7.59 -28.32 3.59
CA THR A 245 7.76 -28.75 4.99
C THR A 245 6.46 -28.81 5.77
N VAL A 246 5.30 -28.55 5.13
CA VAL A 246 3.96 -28.55 5.76
C VAL A 246 3.65 -29.85 6.49
N GLY A 247 4.08 -31.00 5.96
CA GLY A 247 3.87 -32.32 6.59
C GLY A 247 4.81 -32.64 7.76
N ILE A 248 5.85 -31.83 7.99
CA ILE A 248 6.92 -32.11 8.97
C ILE A 248 6.90 -31.07 10.11
N SER A 249 6.64 -29.80 9.80
CA SER A 249 6.66 -28.70 10.78
C SER A 249 5.62 -27.63 10.43
N SER A 250 4.39 -27.85 10.86
CA SER A 250 3.24 -26.95 10.65
C SER A 250 3.45 -25.48 11.08
N PRO A 251 4.23 -25.15 12.13
CA PRO A 251 4.37 -23.75 12.58
C PRO A 251 5.10 -22.80 11.61
N LEU A 252 5.89 -23.31 10.65
CA LEU A 252 6.75 -22.45 9.83
C LEU A 252 5.98 -21.55 8.86
N ALA A 253 4.86 -22.04 8.33
CA ALA A 253 3.99 -21.24 7.46
C ALA A 253 3.18 -20.21 8.27
N MET A 254 2.94 -20.47 9.56
CA MET A 254 2.11 -19.60 10.41
C MET A 254 2.75 -18.22 10.61
N TRP A 255 4.07 -18.16 10.81
CA TRP A 255 4.78 -16.91 11.09
C TRP A 255 4.71 -15.87 9.96
N PRO A 256 5.10 -16.18 8.70
CA PRO A 256 4.95 -15.23 7.61
C PRO A 256 3.48 -14.92 7.30
N GLY A 257 2.57 -15.90 7.48
CA GLY A 257 1.12 -15.67 7.34
C GLY A 257 0.58 -14.64 8.35
N LEU A 258 0.93 -14.79 9.63
CA LEU A 258 0.56 -13.84 10.69
C LEU A 258 1.15 -12.45 10.45
N ALA A 259 2.41 -12.38 9.99
CA ALA A 259 3.03 -11.10 9.65
C ALA A 259 2.24 -10.36 8.55
N ILE A 260 1.85 -11.06 7.48
CA ILE A 260 1.01 -10.50 6.41
C ILE A 260 -0.34 -10.04 6.97
N VAL A 261 -1.04 -10.89 7.75
CA VAL A 261 -2.36 -10.56 8.31
C VAL A 261 -2.29 -9.31 9.19
N ILE A 262 -1.32 -9.22 10.10
CA ILE A 262 -1.19 -8.09 11.02
C ILE A 262 -0.91 -6.79 10.26
N VAL A 263 -0.01 -6.81 9.28
CA VAL A 263 0.33 -5.62 8.50
C VAL A 263 -0.80 -5.17 7.60
N VAL A 264 -1.44 -6.11 6.89
CA VAL A 264 -2.60 -5.80 6.04
C VAL A 264 -3.75 -5.26 6.88
N LEU A 265 -4.01 -5.83 8.05
CA LEU A 265 -5.01 -5.30 8.99
C LEU A 265 -4.65 -3.89 9.45
N GLY A 266 -3.40 -3.67 9.88
CA GLY A 266 -2.91 -2.36 10.32
C GLY A 266 -3.06 -1.27 9.25
N LEU A 267 -2.68 -1.56 8.01
CA LEU A 267 -2.79 -0.62 6.89
C LEU A 267 -4.25 -0.35 6.48
N ASN A 268 -5.12 -1.36 6.52
CA ASN A 268 -6.54 -1.16 6.25
C ASN A 268 -7.21 -0.30 7.33
N LEU A 269 -6.97 -0.60 8.61
CA LEU A 269 -7.48 0.20 9.73
C LEU A 269 -6.94 1.65 9.70
N LEU A 270 -5.68 1.83 9.30
CA LEU A 270 -5.10 3.14 9.07
C LEU A 270 -5.84 3.88 7.94
N GLY A 271 -6.11 3.21 6.81
CA GLY A 271 -6.84 3.77 5.68
C GLY A 271 -8.27 4.20 6.05
N ASP A 272 -8.99 3.35 6.77
CA ASP A 272 -10.35 3.66 7.26
C ASP A 272 -10.34 4.84 8.23
N GLY A 273 -9.41 4.84 9.19
CA GLY A 273 -9.25 5.94 10.14
C GLY A 273 -8.87 7.26 9.47
N LEU A 274 -7.99 7.22 8.47
CA LEU A 274 -7.62 8.40 7.67
C LEU A 274 -8.82 8.90 6.86
N ARG A 275 -9.62 7.99 6.29
CA ARG A 275 -10.84 8.35 5.56
C ARG A 275 -11.82 9.09 6.45
N ASP A 276 -12.05 8.62 7.67
CA ASP A 276 -12.96 9.28 8.62
C ASP A 276 -12.49 10.69 8.99
N VAL A 277 -11.18 10.88 9.19
CA VAL A 277 -10.60 12.18 9.54
C VAL A 277 -10.57 13.14 8.35
N LEU A 278 -10.38 12.62 7.14
CA LEU A 278 -10.20 13.39 5.92
C LEU A 278 -11.52 13.64 5.15
N ASP A 279 -12.63 12.97 5.50
CA ASP A 279 -13.93 13.17 4.85
C ASP A 279 -14.51 14.58 5.16
N PRO A 280 -14.64 15.47 4.16
CA PRO A 280 -15.18 16.81 4.33
C PRO A 280 -16.67 16.83 4.72
N LYS A 281 -17.42 15.75 4.44
CA LYS A 281 -18.87 15.70 4.70
C LYS A 281 -19.21 15.64 6.18
N LEU A 282 -18.32 15.11 7.02
CA LEU A 282 -18.43 15.18 8.48
C LEU A 282 -18.33 16.63 9.00
N LYS A 283 -17.72 17.53 8.21
CA LYS A 283 -17.53 18.95 8.55
C LYS A 283 -18.68 19.86 8.12
N ARG A 284 -19.54 19.41 7.17
CA ARG A 284 -20.70 20.19 6.66
C ARG A 284 -22.03 19.93 7.39
N ARG A 285 -22.11 18.92 8.27
CA ARG A 285 -23.29 18.63 9.13
C ARG A 285 -23.20 19.28 10.52
N SER A 286 -22.25 20.19 10.74
CA SER A 286 -22.03 20.96 11.98
C SER A 286 -21.99 22.44 11.66
#